data_AF-A0A1E4LZI2-F1
#
_entry.id   AF-A0A1E4LZI2-F1
#
_cell.length_a   1.000
_cell.length_b   1.000
_cell.length_c   1.000
_cell.angle_alpha   90.00
_cell.angle_beta   90.00
_cell.angle_gamma   90.00
#
_symmetry.space_group_name_H-M   'P 1'
#
loop_
_entity.id
_entity.type
_entity.pdbx_description
1 polymer ?
#
loop_
_entity_poly.entity_id
_entity_poly.type
_entity_poly.pdbx_seq_one_letter_code
_entity_poly.pdbx_strand_id
1 'polypeptide(L)'
;MTTGEARYTVTSCGDGQLCAKLVWLRSDARSDDNLALLNTYVVRGAQPAGNGTWTGKVTFNGNNYAGTMKLVSKNFMTLKGCSGILCQTYEFTRI
;
A
#
# COMPACT_ATOMS: atom_id res chain seq x y z
N MET A 1 4.39 0.01 21.91
CA MET A 1 5.39 0.42 20.89
C MET A 1 4.73 0.29 19.52
N THR A 2 4.78 1.33 18.68
CA THR A 2 4.27 1.24 17.30
C THR A 2 5.35 0.61 16.42
N THR A 3 5.16 -0.64 15.99
CA THR A 3 6.19 -1.46 15.35
C THR A 3 6.31 -1.26 13.83
N GLY A 4 5.66 -0.24 13.24
CA GLY A 4 5.70 0.05 11.80
C GLY A 4 5.94 1.52 11.48
N GLU A 5 6.41 1.79 10.27
CA GLU A 5 6.78 3.13 9.76
C GLU A 5 5.56 3.94 9.28
N ALA A 6 4.52 3.27 8.79
CA ALA A 6 3.32 3.88 8.22
C ALA A 6 2.07 3.06 8.56
N ARG A 7 0.90 3.72 8.57
CA ARG A 7 -0.41 3.05 8.69
C ARG A 7 -1.32 3.46 7.57
N TYR A 8 -2.07 2.49 7.08
CA TYR A 8 -2.98 2.66 5.98
C TYR A 8 -4.38 2.21 6.37
N THR A 9 -5.39 2.97 5.92
CA THR A 9 -6.76 2.49 5.89
C THR A 9 -7.00 1.85 4.54
N VAL A 10 -7.28 0.55 4.55
CA VAL A 10 -7.58 -0.24 3.34
C VAL A 10 -9.08 -0.44 3.26
N THR A 11 -9.66 -0.07 2.11
CA THR A 11 -11.11 -0.12 1.86
C THR A 11 -11.39 -0.69 0.49
N SER A 12 -12.53 -1.37 0.34
CA SER A 12 -13.10 -1.60 -0.98
C SER A 12 -13.53 -0.28 -1.61
N CYS A 13 -13.22 -0.05 -2.88
CA CYS A 13 -13.57 1.17 -3.60
C CYS A 13 -14.35 0.96 -4.90
N GLY A 14 -14.92 -0.25 -5.09
CA GLY A 14 -15.77 -0.62 -6.22
C GLY A 14 -15.36 -1.98 -6.80
N ASP A 15 -16.31 -2.79 -7.29
CA ASP A 15 -16.07 -4.04 -8.04
C ASP A 15 -15.00 -4.99 -7.47
N GLY A 16 -14.90 -5.08 -6.15
CA GLY A 16 -13.90 -5.90 -5.47
C GLY A 16 -12.47 -5.34 -5.48
N GLN A 17 -12.29 -4.12 -5.97
CA GLN A 17 -11.01 -3.38 -5.97
C GLN A 17 -10.66 -2.86 -4.58
N LEU A 18 -9.36 -2.75 -4.31
CA LEU A 18 -8.85 -2.15 -3.09
C LEU A 18 -8.26 -0.76 -3.32
N CYS A 19 -8.54 0.11 -2.37
CA CYS A 19 -7.91 1.41 -2.22
C CYS A 19 -7.25 1.49 -0.84
N ALA A 20 -6.08 2.14 -0.77
CA ALA A 20 -5.34 2.34 0.46
C ALA A 20 -5.02 3.81 0.65
N LYS A 21 -5.42 4.36 1.80
CA LYS A 21 -5.15 5.73 2.22
C LYS A 21 -4.07 5.74 3.29
N LEU A 22 -3.02 6.54 3.11
CA LEU A 22 -2.01 6.76 4.15
C LEU A 22 -2.60 7.65 5.24
N VAL A 23 -2.72 7.14 6.47
CA VAL A 23 -3.39 7.86 7.57
C VAL A 23 -2.46 8.25 8.70
N TRP A 24 -1.26 7.66 8.76
CA TRP A 24 -0.27 7.99 9.78
C TRP A 24 1.13 7.60 9.34
N LEU A 25 2.10 8.41 9.76
CA LEU A 25 3.53 8.18 9.61
C LEU A 25 4.21 8.31 10.96
N ARG A 26 5.16 7.39 11.23
CA ARG A 26 6.10 7.50 12.34
C ARG A 26 6.97 8.74 12.15
N SER A 27 7.44 9.33 13.24
CA SER A 27 8.16 10.62 13.21
C SER A 27 9.40 10.61 12.31
N ASP A 28 10.14 9.52 12.28
CA ASP A 28 11.35 9.31 11.46
C ASP A 28 11.06 8.99 9.97
N ALA A 29 9.81 8.66 9.63
CA ALA A 29 9.37 8.40 8.25
C ALA A 29 8.75 9.63 7.58
N ARG A 30 8.74 10.80 8.24
CA ARG A 30 8.15 12.06 7.75
C ARG A 30 9.14 12.89 6.92
N SER A 31 9.55 12.37 5.78
CA SER A 31 10.17 13.20 4.73
C SER A 31 9.11 14.09 4.05
N ASP A 32 9.54 15.15 3.37
CA ASP A 32 8.63 16.04 2.62
C ASP A 32 7.77 15.27 1.61
N ASP A 33 8.38 14.32 0.89
CA ASP A 33 7.68 13.47 -0.08
C ASP A 33 6.62 12.57 0.59
N ASN A 34 6.94 11.99 1.76
CA ASN A 34 5.99 11.13 2.48
C ASN A 34 4.86 11.95 3.11
N LEU A 35 5.16 13.16 3.58
CA LEU A 35 4.16 14.09 4.11
C LEU A 35 3.19 14.56 3.03
N ALA A 36 3.66 14.75 1.80
CA ALA A 36 2.79 15.07 0.66
C ALA A 36 1.77 13.95 0.35
N LEU A 37 2.08 12.70 0.71
CA LEU A 37 1.17 11.56 0.58
C LEU A 37 0.24 11.37 1.78
N LEU A 38 0.50 12.02 2.91
CA LEU A 38 -0.30 11.84 4.12
C LEU A 38 -1.74 12.29 3.86
N ASN A 39 -2.70 11.49 4.30
CA ASN A 39 -4.13 11.65 4.04
C ASN A 39 -4.53 11.56 2.55
N THR A 40 -3.69 10.98 1.69
CA THR A 40 -4.02 10.71 0.29
C THR A 40 -4.15 9.21 0.01
N TYR A 41 -4.87 8.87 -1.07
CA TYR A 41 -4.91 7.50 -1.57
C TYR A 41 -3.66 7.21 -2.40
N VAL A 42 -2.79 6.37 -1.84
CA VAL A 42 -1.55 5.88 -2.48
C VAL A 42 -1.83 4.68 -3.39
N VAL A 43 -2.84 3.88 -3.08
CA VAL A 43 -3.36 2.83 -3.96
C VAL A 43 -4.79 3.18 -4.32
N ARG A 44 -5.07 3.21 -5.62
CA ARG A 44 -6.41 3.51 -6.17
C ARG A 44 -6.80 2.40 -7.14
N GLY A 45 -7.87 1.68 -6.84
CA GLY A 45 -8.46 0.69 -7.74
C GLY A 45 -7.54 -0.50 -8.03
N ALA A 46 -6.83 -1.03 -7.03
CA ALA A 46 -6.09 -2.28 -7.23
C ALA A 46 -7.08 -3.40 -7.58
N GLN A 47 -6.93 -3.98 -8.76
CA GLN A 47 -7.86 -4.92 -9.35
C GLN A 47 -7.72 -6.30 -8.71
N PRO A 48 -8.83 -7.02 -8.45
CA PRO A 48 -8.75 -8.38 -7.97
C PRO A 48 -8.04 -9.28 -9.01
N ALA A 49 -7.07 -10.05 -8.54
CA ALA A 49 -6.31 -11.02 -9.34
C ALA A 49 -6.57 -12.47 -8.91
N GLY A 50 -7.58 -12.69 -8.05
CA GLY A 50 -7.94 -14.00 -7.49
C GLY A 50 -7.15 -14.36 -6.23
N ASN A 51 -7.60 -15.39 -5.52
CA ASN A 51 -6.93 -15.96 -4.33
C ASN A 51 -6.49 -14.91 -3.28
N GLY A 52 -7.36 -13.93 -2.99
CA GLY A 52 -7.05 -12.86 -2.04
C GLY A 52 -5.89 -11.97 -2.47
N THR A 53 -5.68 -11.80 -3.78
CA THR A 53 -4.63 -10.97 -4.37
C THR A 53 -5.24 -9.83 -5.17
N TRP A 54 -4.60 -8.67 -5.13
CA TRP A 54 -4.93 -7.50 -5.94
C TRP A 54 -3.69 -6.92 -6.59
N THR A 55 -3.82 -6.41 -7.81
CA THR A 55 -2.72 -5.79 -8.56
C THR A 55 -3.08 -4.37 -8.95
N GLY A 56 -2.10 -3.48 -8.91
CA GLY A 56 -2.32 -2.08 -9.24
C GLY A 56 -1.02 -1.38 -9.60
N LYS A 57 -1.14 -0.09 -9.92
CA LYS A 57 0.00 0.80 -10.12
C LYS A 57 -0.12 1.98 -9.17
N VAL A 58 1.00 2.35 -8.57
CA VAL A 58 1.13 3.55 -7.73
C VAL A 58 2.02 4.52 -8.50
N THR A 59 1.54 5.74 -8.71
CA THR A 59 2.37 6.81 -9.28
C THR A 59 2.86 7.68 -8.14
N PHE A 60 4.17 7.79 -7.99
CA PHE A 60 4.82 8.59 -6.95
C PHE A 60 6.04 9.31 -7.55
N ASN A 61 6.11 10.63 -7.37
CA ASN A 61 7.16 11.49 -7.93
C ASN A 61 7.39 11.27 -9.44
N GLY A 62 6.31 11.10 -10.22
CA GLY A 62 6.36 10.84 -11.66
C GLY A 62 6.77 9.41 -12.06
N ASN A 63 7.16 8.58 -11.09
CA ASN A 63 7.53 7.18 -11.32
C ASN A 63 6.33 6.27 -11.09
N ASN A 64 6.23 5.22 -11.91
CA ASN A 64 5.18 4.22 -11.80
C ASN A 64 5.72 2.95 -11.14
N TYR A 65 5.13 2.58 -10.02
CA TYR A 65 5.46 1.39 -9.26
C TYR A 65 4.34 0.37 -9.45
N ALA A 66 4.68 -0.82 -9.95
CA ALA A 66 3.73 -1.92 -9.99
C ALA A 66 3.59 -2.51 -8.59
N GLY A 67 2.35 -2.73 -8.14
CA GLY A 67 2.05 -3.24 -6.81
C GLY A 67 1.24 -4.53 -6.89
N THR A 68 1.59 -5.51 -6.06
CA THR A 68 0.77 -6.70 -5.80
C THR A 68 0.50 -6.79 -4.30
N MET A 69 -0.76 -6.71 -3.91
CA MET A 69 -1.23 -6.91 -2.54
C MET A 69 -1.76 -8.33 -2.40
N LYS A 70 -1.37 -9.04 -1.34
CA LYS A 70 -1.86 -10.38 -1.04
C LYS A 70 -2.30 -10.47 0.41
N LEU A 71 -3.57 -10.80 0.63
CA LEU A 71 -4.09 -11.12 1.96
C LEU A 71 -3.65 -12.55 2.31
N VAL A 72 -2.74 -12.67 3.25
CA VAL A 72 -2.17 -13.96 3.67
C VAL A 72 -3.01 -14.58 4.79
N SER A 73 -3.53 -13.76 5.69
CA SER A 73 -4.49 -14.16 6.73
C SER A 73 -5.41 -13.00 7.09
N LYS A 74 -6.39 -13.23 7.97
CA LYS A 74 -7.35 -12.20 8.42
C LYS A 74 -6.68 -10.91 8.92
N ASN A 75 -5.48 -11.01 9.50
CA ASN A 75 -4.75 -9.90 10.11
C ASN A 75 -3.39 -9.62 9.47
N PHE A 76 -3.03 -10.32 8.39
CA PHE A 76 -1.72 -10.20 7.77
C PHE A 76 -1.82 -10.10 6.25
N MET A 77 -1.15 -9.10 5.69
CA MET A 77 -1.14 -8.82 4.26
C MET A 77 0.28 -8.46 3.81
N THR A 78 0.66 -8.84 2.60
CA THR A 78 1.91 -8.41 1.99
C THR A 78 1.65 -7.49 0.80
N LEU A 79 2.56 -6.55 0.58
CA LEU A 79 2.63 -5.73 -0.63
C LEU A 79 3.98 -5.94 -1.28
N LYS A 80 3.99 -6.37 -2.53
CA LYS A 80 5.19 -6.36 -3.37
C LYS A 80 5.12 -5.16 -4.31
N GLY A 81 5.99 -4.18 -4.10
CA GLY A 81 6.17 -3.03 -4.99
C GLY A 81 7.38 -3.22 -5.88
N CYS A 82 7.26 -2.93 -7.18
CA CYS A 82 8.35 -3.05 -8.15
C CYS A 82 8.54 -1.75 -8.95
N SER A 83 9.79 -1.34 -9.14
CA SER A 83 10.22 -0.29 -10.06
C SER A 83 11.24 -0.88 -11.04
N GLY A 84 10.83 -1.09 -12.29
CA GLY A 84 11.62 -1.84 -13.26
C GLY A 84 11.91 -3.26 -12.76
N ILE A 85 13.20 -3.61 -12.61
CA ILE A 85 13.65 -4.93 -12.16
C ILE A 85 13.70 -5.05 -10.62
N LEU A 86 13.75 -3.92 -9.91
CA LEU A 86 13.87 -3.91 -8.45
C LEU A 86 12.49 -4.04 -7.81
N CYS A 87 12.31 -5.06 -6.96
CA CYS A 87 11.10 -5.28 -6.19
C CYS A 87 11.40 -5.32 -4.69
N GLN A 88 10.53 -4.70 -3.91
CA GLN A 88 10.55 -4.73 -2.44
C GLN A 88 9.25 -5.31 -1.92
N THR A 89 9.33 -6.08 -0.85
CA THR A 89 8.15 -6.66 -0.19
C THR A 89 7.99 -6.03 1.19
N TYR A 90 6.77 -5.60 1.47
CA TYR A 90 6.36 -4.97 2.73
C TYR A 90 5.29 -5.82 3.39
N GLU A 91 5.33 -5.86 4.71
CA GLU A 91 4.41 -6.62 5.54
C GLU A 91 3.51 -5.68 6.33
N PHE A 92 2.20 -6.00 6.34
CA PHE A 92 1.19 -5.25 7.04
C PHE A 92 0.50 -6.15 8.05
N THR A 93 0.48 -5.69 9.29
CA THR A 93 -0.34 -6.30 10.35
C THR A 93 -1.51 -5.38 10.64
N ARG A 94 -2.69 -5.98 10.79
CA ARG A 94 -3.88 -5.25 11.24
C ARG A 94 -3.70 -4.79 12.68
N ILE A 95 -4.00 -3.51 12.92
CA ILE A 95 -4.01 -2.88 14.25
C ILE A 95 -5.42 -2.62 14.74
#